data_AF-A0A0L6CJV1-F1
#
_entry.id   AF-A0A0L6CJV1-F1
#
_cell.length_a   1.000
_cell.length_b   1.000
_cell.length_c   1.000
_cell.angle_alpha   90.00
_cell.angle_beta   90.00
_cell.angle_gamma   90.00
#
_symmetry.space_group_name_H-M   'P 1'
#
loop_
_entity.id
_entity.type
_entity.pdbx_description
1 polymer ?
#
loop_
_entity_poly.entity_id
_entity_poly.type
_entity_poly.pdbx_seq_one_letter_code
_entity_poly.pdbx_strand_id
1 'polypeptide(L)' 'MEQLSYSPDQAARAIGKSRRLIDRAMNATDAQEAGLPLLPSKRIGNRDRLILHADLVAWLQQLPDA' A
#
# COMPACT_ATOMS: atom_id res chain seq x y z
N MET A 1 -12.84 -3.07 16.68
CA MET A 1 -12.58 -4.04 15.59
C MET A 1 -11.34 -3.57 14.86
N GLU A 2 -10.24 -4.31 14.98
CA GLU A 2 -9.02 -4.02 14.23
C GLU A 2 -9.26 -4.36 12.76
N GLN A 3 -9.01 -3.39 11.87
CA GLN A 3 -9.20 -3.59 10.45
C GLN A 3 -8.07 -4.48 9.92
N LEU A 4 -8.40 -5.71 9.51
CA LEU A 4 -7.42 -6.71 9.08
C LEU A 4 -6.83 -6.42 7.69
N SER A 5 -7.60 -5.73 6.84
CA SER A 5 -7.20 -5.38 5.48
C SER A 5 -7.82 -4.06 5.03
N TYR A 6 -7.13 -3.43 4.09
CA TYR A 6 -7.49 -2.15 3.51
C TYR A 6 -7.66 -2.31 2.01
N SER A 7 -8.70 -1.70 1.45
CA SER A 7 -8.64 -1.28 0.07
C SER A 7 -7.56 -0.21 -0.10
N PRO A 8 -7.05 0.04 -1.31
CA PRO A 8 -5.97 0.99 -1.50
C PRO A 8 -6.35 2.43 -1.12
N ASP A 9 -7.63 2.79 -1.26
CA ASP A 9 -8.19 4.06 -0.78
C ASP A 9 -8.22 4.14 0.75
N GLN A 10 -8.61 3.05 1.42
CA GLN A 10 -8.58 3.00 2.88
C GLN A 10 -7.16 3.05 3.42
N ALA A 11 -6.21 2.36 2.77
CA ALA A 11 -4.80 2.38 3.14
C ALA A 11 -4.23 3.79 3.06
N ALA A 12 -4.48 4.50 1.94
CA ALA A 12 -4.06 5.89 1.73
C ALA A 12 -4.58 6.81 2.85
N ARG A 13 -5.87 6.69 3.19
CA ARG A 13 -6.49 7.46 4.28
C ARG A 13 -5.91 7.11 5.65
N ALA A 14 -5.68 5.83 5.92
CA ALA A 14 -5.18 5.35 7.20
C ALA A 14 -3.77 5.88 7.53
N ILE A 15 -2.90 6.01 6.52
CA ILE A 15 -1.52 6.51 6.71
C ILE A 15 -1.34 7.99 6.32
N GLY A 16 -2.42 8.70 5.96
CA GLY A 16 -2.36 10.10 5.54
C GLY A 16 -1.55 10.36 4.27
N LYS A 17 -1.50 9.40 3.33
CA LYS A 17 -0.77 9.51 2.06
C LYS A 17 -1.73 9.51 0.87
N SER A 18 -1.22 9.81 -0.33
CA SER A 18 -2.04 9.84 -1.54
C SER A 18 -2.37 8.44 -2.06
N ARG A 19 -3.56 8.29 -2.66
CA ARG A 19 -3.97 7.06 -3.36
C ARG A 19 -2.97 6.64 -4.45
N ARG A 20 -2.39 7.63 -5.15
CA ARG A 20 -1.36 7.43 -6.18
C ARG A 20 -0.07 6.84 -5.62
N LEU A 21 0.34 7.24 -4.41
CA LEU A 21 1.51 6.66 -3.75
C LEU A 21 1.28 5.17 -3.49
N ILE A 22 0.10 4.83 -2.97
CA ILE A 22 -0.28 3.43 -2.74
C ILE A 22 -0.31 2.64 -4.05
N ASP A 23 -0.87 3.21 -5.14
CA ASP A 23 -0.84 2.55 -6.47
C ASP A 23 0.57 2.27 -6.96
N ARG A 24 1.47 3.26 -6.88
CA ARG A 24 2.87 3.09 -7.27
C ARG A 24 3.56 2.05 -6.42
N ALA A 25 3.40 2.12 -5.10
CA ALA A 25 4.00 1.16 -4.19
C ALA A 25 3.52 -0.28 -4.43
N MET A 26 2.28 -0.48 -4.87
CA MET A 26 1.74 -1.82 -5.17
C MET A 26 2.22 -2.40 -6.51
N ASN A 27 2.81 -1.58 -7.38
CA ASN A 27 3.33 -2.01 -8.68
C ASN A 27 4.87 -2.05 -8.61
N ALA A 28 5.46 -3.23 -8.82
CA ALA A 28 6.90 -3.42 -8.69
C ALA A 28 7.73 -2.46 -9.57
N THR A 29 7.31 -2.24 -10.82
CA THR A 29 8.01 -1.34 -11.74
C THR A 29 7.92 0.11 -11.25
N ASP A 30 6.70 0.59 -10.97
CA ASP A 30 6.49 1.98 -10.51
C ASP A 30 7.16 2.24 -9.15
N ALA A 31 7.12 1.26 -8.23
CA ALA A 31 7.76 1.36 -6.92
C ALA A 31 9.28 1.51 -7.07
N GLN A 32 9.89 0.69 -7.94
CA GLN A 32 11.32 0.78 -8.23
C GLN A 32 11.69 2.11 -8.89
N GLU A 33 10.93 2.56 -9.90
CA GLU A 33 11.16 3.85 -10.56
C GLU A 33 11.02 5.05 -9.61
N ALA A 34 10.12 4.95 -8.63
CA ALA A 34 9.91 5.97 -7.61
C ALA A 34 10.84 5.86 -6.39
N GLY A 35 11.73 4.86 -6.33
CA GLY A 35 12.58 4.60 -5.17
C GLY A 35 11.80 4.23 -3.90
N LEU A 36 10.62 3.64 -4.07
CA LEU A 36 9.73 3.23 -2.98
C LEU A 36 9.91 1.74 -2.68
N PRO A 37 9.80 1.31 -1.41
CA PRO A 37 9.62 -0.11 -1.11
C PRO A 37 8.34 -0.62 -1.76
N LEU A 38 8.34 -1.89 -2.18
CA LEU A 38 7.14 -2.53 -2.74
C LEU A 38 6.14 -2.79 -1.60
N LEU A 39 4.89 -2.37 -1.80
CA LEU A 39 3.78 -2.64 -0.90
C LEU A 39 3.06 -3.93 -1.33
N PRO A 40 3.11 -5.00 -0.51
CA PRO A 40 2.37 -6.23 -0.80
C PRO A 40 0.86 -5.94 -0.92
N SER A 41 0.27 -6.46 -1.98
CA SER A 41 -1.19 -6.41 -2.19
C SER A 41 -1.67 -7.70 -2.82
N LYS A 42 -2.85 -8.16 -2.39
CA LYS A 42 -3.50 -9.36 -2.91
C LYS A 42 -4.69 -8.96 -3.77
N ARG A 43 -4.76 -9.47 -4.99
CA ARG A 43 -5.93 -9.28 -5.86
C ARG A 43 -7.11 -10.11 -5.34
N ILE A 44 -8.28 -9.49 -5.23
CA ILE A 44 -9.55 -10.12 -4.88
C ILE A 44 -10.49 -9.90 -6.07
N GLY A 45 -10.81 -10.98 -6.79
CA GLY A 45 -11.63 -10.92 -7.99
C GLY A 45 -10.97 -10.15 -9.15
N ASN A 46 -11.80 -9.51 -9.99
CA ASN A 46 -11.34 -8.93 -11.25
C ASN A 46 -10.77 -7.51 -11.14
N ARG A 47 -11.11 -6.74 -10.10
CA ARG A 47 -10.70 -5.32 -10.00
C ARG A 47 -10.16 -4.89 -8.64
N ASP A 48 -10.44 -5.65 -7.58
CA ASP A 48 -10.06 -5.21 -6.24
C ASP A 48 -8.69 -5.73 -5.83
N ARG A 49 -7.97 -4.91 -5.09
CA ARG A 49 -6.76 -5.27 -4.37
C ARG A 49 -6.98 -5.00 -2.90
N LEU A 50 -6.49 -5.88 -2.06
CA LEU A 50 -6.45 -5.68 -0.62
C LEU A 50 -5.01 -5.66 -0.15
N ILE A 51 -4.74 -4.78 0.79
CA ILE A 51 -3.47 -4.66 1.49
C ILE A 51 -3.73 -5.13 2.92
N LEU A 52 -2.92 -6.06 3.43
CA LEU A 52 -3.07 -6.47 4.82
C LEU A 52 -2.58 -5.34 5.74
N HIS A 53 -3.20 -5.21 6.91
CA HIS A 53 -2.80 -4.19 7.87
C HIS A 53 -1.32 -4.32 8.25
N ALA A 54 -0.84 -5.54 8.53
CA ALA A 54 0.55 -5.80 8.86
C ALA A 54 1.52 -5.36 7.75
N ASP A 55 1.19 -5.64 6.48
CA ASP A 55 2.00 -5.26 5.33
C ASP A 55 2.05 -3.73 5.17
N LEU A 56 0.92 -3.05 5.36
CA LEU A 56 0.84 -1.59 5.28
C LEU A 56 1.70 -0.92 6.36
N VAL A 57 1.64 -1.43 7.60
CA VAL A 57 2.44 -0.91 8.71
C VAL A 57 3.92 -1.18 8.48
N ALA A 58 4.29 -2.40 8.07
CA ALA A 58 5.68 -2.75 7.78
C ALA A 58 6.25 -1.90 6.64
N TRP A 59 5.46 -1.68 5.59
CA TRP A 59 5.84 -0.83 4.47
C TRP A 59 6.03 0.64 4.88
N LEU A 60 5.16 1.18 5.75
CA LEU A 60 5.27 2.54 6.26
C LEU A 60 6.58 2.76 7.03
N GLN A 61 7.05 1.76 7.77
CA GLN A 61 8.34 1.80 8.49
C GLN A 61 9.56 1.76 7.56
N GLN A 62 9.39 1.32 6.31
CA GLN A 62 10.46 1.24 5.31
C GLN A 62 10.51 2.47 4.39
N LEU A 63 9.54 3.38 4.50
CA LEU A 63 9.58 4.60 3.72
C LEU A 63 10.79 5.44 4.17
N PRO A 64 11.66 5.88 3.23
CA PRO A 64 12.70 6.84 3.55
C PRO A 64 12.02 8.10 4.12
N ASP A 65 12.53 8.59 5.26
CA ASP A 65 11.91 9.59 6.16
C ASP A 65 10.84 10.48 5.50
N ALA A 66 9.63 10.40 6.06
CA ALA A 66 8.55 11.35 5.84
C ALA A 66 8.79 12.64 6.62
#